data_AF-A0A9P7EG40-F1
#
_entry.id   AF-A0A9P7EG40-F1
#
_cell.length_a   1.000
_cell.length_b   1.000
_cell.length_c   1.000
_cell.angle_alpha   90.00
_cell.angle_beta   90.00
_cell.angle_gamma   90.00
#
_symmetry.space_group_name_H-M   'P 1'
#
loop_
_entity.id
_entity.type
_entity.pdbx_description
1 polymer ?
#
loop_
_entity_poly.entity_id
_entity_poly.type
_entity_poly.pdbx_seq_one_letter_code
_entity_poly.pdbx_strand_id
1 'polypeptide(L)' 'MLGWLFHLGLDAFIISAFLAGIRRSTGLTPALSQVPNKDIRQLLRSYLEIGEYAFDFAVVIFGRSTYFERRH' A
#
# COMPACT_ATOMS: atom_id res chain seq x y z
N MET A 1 -19.59 -16.80 -1.66
CA MET A 1 -18.24 -16.74 -2.27
C MET A 1 -17.77 -15.30 -2.50
N LEU A 2 -18.61 -14.41 -3.06
CA LEU A 2 -18.23 -13.02 -3.37
C LEU A 2 -17.78 -12.20 -2.16
N GLY A 3 -18.46 -12.32 -1.01
CA GLY A 3 -18.10 -11.55 0.20
C GLY A 3 -16.71 -11.85 0.75
N TRP A 4 -16.29 -13.12 0.75
CA TRP A 4 -14.97 -13.51 1.24
C TRP A 4 -13.83 -13.02 0.34
N LEU A 5 -14.02 -13.11 -0.99
CA LEU A 5 -13.06 -12.55 -1.95
C LEU A 5 -12.94 -11.03 -1.80
N PHE A 6 -14.05 -10.34 -1.54
CA PHE A 6 -14.03 -8.91 -1.28
C PHE A 6 -13.24 -8.57 -0.02
N HIS A 7 -13.45 -9.29 1.09
CA HIS A 7 -12.68 -9.09 2.32
C HIS A 7 -11.18 -9.31 2.10
N LEU A 8 -10.79 -10.40 1.44
CA LEU A 8 -9.38 -10.65 1.11
C LEU A 8 -8.75 -9.57 0.24
N GLY A 9 -9.50 -9.10 -0.77
CA GLY A 9 -9.04 -8.01 -1.63
C GLY A 9 -8.85 -6.71 -0.85
N LEU A 10 -9.80 -6.39 0.03
CA LEU A 10 -9.74 -5.21 0.90
C LEU A 10 -8.58 -5.31 1.90
N ASP A 11 -8.40 -6.47 2.54
CA ASP A 11 -7.33 -6.72 3.49
C ASP A 11 -5.96 -6.57 2.81
N ALA A 12 -5.80 -7.16 1.63
CA ALA A 12 -4.58 -7.01 0.83
C ALA A 12 -4.36 -5.53 0.44
N PHE A 13 -5.40 -4.83 0.02
CA PHE A 13 -5.30 -3.40 -0.31
C PHE A 13 -4.83 -2.56 0.89
N ILE A 14 -5.43 -2.77 2.07
CA ILE A 14 -5.07 -2.08 3.31
C ILE A 14 -3.64 -2.40 3.73
N ILE A 15 -3.24 -3.68 3.69
CA ILE A 15 -1.87 -4.11 4.01
C ILE A 15 -0.87 -3.42 3.09
N SER A 16 -1.15 -3.35 1.79
CA SER A 16 -0.27 -2.68 0.84
C SER A 16 -0.13 -1.18 1.13
N ALA A 17 -1.25 -0.48 1.38
CA ALA A 17 -1.22 0.93 1.75
C ALA A 17 -0.48 1.19 3.07
N PHE A 18 -0.61 0.29 4.05
CA PHE A 18 0.13 0.36 5.31
C PHE A 18 1.65 0.20 5.10
N LEU A 19 2.07 -0.78 4.27
CA LEU A 19 3.47 -0.97 3.92
C LEU A 19 4.05 0.24 3.18
N ALA A 20 3.27 0.89 2.32
CA ALA A 20 3.66 2.15 1.68
C ALA A 20 3.90 3.27 2.72
N GLY A 21 3.03 3.36 3.74
CA GLY A 21 3.23 4.27 4.87
C GLY A 21 4.52 4.02 5.67
N ILE A 22 4.84 2.75 5.95
CA ILE A 22 6.11 2.37 6.59
C ILE A 22 7.29 2.80 5.73
N ARG A 23 7.26 2.52 4.43
CA ARG A 23 8.34 2.91 3.50
C ARG A 23 8.56 4.42 3.48
N ARG A 24 7.49 5.22 3.49
CA ARG A 24 7.60 6.70 3.48
C ARG A 24 8.11 7.29 4.78
N SER A 25 7.73 6.70 5.91
CA SER A 25 8.10 7.20 7.24
C SER A 25 9.49 6.73 7.69
N THR A 26 9.93 5.53 7.27
CA THR A 26 11.15 4.89 7.77
C THR A 26 12.18 4.54 6.69
N GLY A 27 11.78 4.54 5.41
CA GLY A 27 12.59 4.03 4.30
C GLY A 27 12.63 2.50 4.17
N LEU A 28 12.03 1.75 5.10
CA LEU A 28 12.02 0.29 5.09
C LEU A 28 11.06 -0.25 4.01
N THR A 29 11.51 -1.24 3.25
CA THR A 29 10.71 -1.92 2.22
C THR A 29 10.89 -3.43 2.34
N PRO A 30 9.86 -4.25 2.02
CA PRO A 30 10.02 -5.69 1.92
C PRO A 30 11.20 -6.07 1.00
N ALA A 31 12.02 -7.01 1.44
CA ALA A 31 13.24 -7.41 0.74
C ALA A 31 12.92 -8.32 -0.47
N LEU A 32 12.38 -7.73 -1.54
CA LEU A 32 12.00 -8.45 -2.77
C LEU A 32 13.20 -9.14 -3.46
N SER A 33 14.43 -8.74 -3.14
CA SER A 33 15.65 -9.42 -3.59
C SER A 33 15.75 -10.87 -3.10
N GLN A 34 15.14 -11.18 -1.94
CA GLN A 34 15.14 -12.53 -1.36
C GLN A 34 14.15 -13.48 -2.04
N VAL A 35 13.24 -12.98 -2.90
CA VAL A 35 12.23 -13.78 -3.59
C VAL A 35 12.85 -14.45 -4.83
N PRO A 36 13.08 -15.77 -4.86
CA PRO A 36 13.88 -16.40 -5.93
C PRO A 36 13.19 -16.32 -7.29
N ASN A 37 11.88 -16.51 -7.33
CA ASN A 37 11.09 -16.51 -8.56
C ASN A 37 10.86 -15.07 -9.06
N LYS A 38 11.21 -14.81 -10.32
CA LYS A 38 11.10 -13.47 -10.95
C LYS A 38 9.65 -13.01 -11.10
N ASP A 39 8.74 -13.91 -11.46
CA ASP A 39 7.34 -13.57 -11.70
C ASP A 39 6.61 -13.24 -10.39
N ILE A 40 6.87 -14.02 -9.34
CA ILE A 40 6.36 -13.74 -7.98
C ILE A 40 6.92 -12.40 -7.49
N ARG A 41 8.21 -12.15 -7.73
CA ARG A 41 8.84 -10.88 -7.38
C ARG A 41 8.17 -9.70 -8.10
N GLN A 42 7.85 -9.85 -9.39
CA GLN A 42 7.15 -8.83 -10.16
C GLN A 42 5.72 -8.60 -9.63
N LEU A 43 5.00 -9.68 -9.30
CA LEU A 43 3.68 -9.59 -8.71
C LEU A 43 3.71 -8.83 -7.38
N LEU A 44 4.67 -9.14 -6.51
CA LEU A 44 4.86 -8.43 -5.24
C LEU A 44 5.23 -6.95 -5.45
N ARG A 45 6.03 -6.62 -6.47
CA ARG A 45 6.31 -5.22 -6.85
C ARG A 45 5.02 -4.49 -7.19
N SER A 46 4.23 -5.04 -8.11
CA SER A 46 2.95 -4.45 -8.52
C SER A 46 1.97 -4.32 -7.36
N TYR A 47 1.92 -5.34 -6.48
CA TYR A 47 1.10 -5.29 -5.29
C TYR A 47 1.50 -4.15 -4.34
N LEU A 48 2.80 -3.95 -4.09
CA LEU A 48 3.29 -2.84 -3.26
C LEU A 48 3.07 -1.47 -3.91
N GLU A 49 3.18 -1.39 -5.24
CA GLU A 49 2.93 -0.16 -6.00
C GLU A 49 1.48 0.31 -5.86
N ILE A 50 0.51 -0.61 -5.86
CA ILE A 50 -0.90 -0.31 -5.58
C ILE A 50 -1.06 0.37 -4.21
N GLY A 51 -0.30 -0.08 -3.20
CA GLY A 51 -0.29 0.53 -1.88
C GLY A 51 0.23 1.95 -1.88
N GLU A 52 1.25 2.25 -2.68
CA GLU A 52 1.78 3.61 -2.81
C GLU A 52 0.75 4.54 -3.45
N TYR A 53 0.09 4.10 -4.53
CA TYR A 53 -0.99 4.86 -5.16
C TYR A 53 -2.15 5.10 -4.20
N ALA A 54 -2.55 4.06 -3.46
CA ALA A 54 -3.61 4.16 -2.45
C ALA A 54 -3.25 5.19 -1.36
N PHE A 55 -2.02 5.13 -0.86
CA PHE A 55 -1.54 6.06 0.16
C PHE A 55 -1.46 7.50 -0.37
N ASP A 56 -0.96 7.71 -1.58
CA ASP A 56 -0.96 9.03 -2.25
C ASP A 56 -2.36 9.59 -2.38
N PHE A 57 -3.29 8.77 -2.87
CA PHE A 57 -4.67 9.17 -3.02
C PHE A 57 -5.31 9.57 -1.69
N ALA A 58 -5.05 8.80 -0.62
CA ALA A 58 -5.50 9.12 0.72
C ALA A 58 -4.94 10.47 1.19
N VAL A 59 -3.64 10.73 0.99
CA VAL A 59 -3.02 12.02 1.34
C VAL A 59 -3.65 13.18 0.57
N VAL A 60 -3.97 13.01 -0.72
CA VAL A 60 -4.66 14.04 -1.51
C VAL A 60 -6.07 14.31 -0.97
N ILE A 61 -6.83 13.26 -0.65
CA ILE A 61 -8.17 13.40 -0.06
C ILE A 61 -8.09 14.11 1.28
N PHE A 62 -7.22 13.65 2.18
CA PHE A 62 -7.08 14.23 3.51
C PHE A 62 -6.58 15.67 3.44
N GLY A 63 -5.62 15.97 2.57
CA GLY A 63 -5.11 17.33 2.37
C GLY A 63 -6.15 18.32 1.82
N ARG A 64 -7.24 17.85 1.19
CA ARG A 64 -8.37 18.67 0.73
C ARG A 64 -9.52 18.72 1.74
N SER A 65 -9.48 17.87 2.75
CA SER A 65 -10.54 17.76 3.75
C SER A 65 -10.37 18.84 4.83
N THR A 66 -11.47 19.47 5.23
CA THR A 66 -11.48 20.42 6.36
C THR A 66 -11.30 19.75 7.73
N TYR A 67 -11.41 18.41 7.78
CA TYR A 67 -11.23 17.62 9.01
C TYR A 67 -9.78 17.26 9.31
N PHE A 68 -8.86 17.51 8.39
CA PHE A 68 -7.45 17.21 8.54
C PHE A 68 -6.63 18.49 8.44
N GLU A 69 -5.57 18.56 9.25
CA GLU A 69 -4.62 19.67 9.26
C GLU A 69 -3.20 19.15 8.99
N ARG A 70 -2.40 19.93 8.27
CA ARG A 70 -1.00 19.62 8.02
C ARG A 70 -0.15 20.38 9.05
N ARG A 71 0.30 19.68 10.08
CA ARG A 71 1.30 20.18 11.03
C ARG A 71 2.67 19.65 10.61
N HIS A 72 3.55 20.56 10.20
CA HIS A 72 4.95 20.27 9.90
C HIS A 72 5.81 20.51 11.13
#